data_AF-A0A1M6TF12-F1
#
_entry.id   AF-A0A1M6TF12-F1
#
_cell.length_a   1.000
_cell.length_b   1.000
_cell.length_c   1.000
_cell.angle_alpha   90.00
_cell.angle_beta   90.00
_cell.angle_gamma   90.00
#
_symmetry.space_group_name_H-M   'P 1'
#
loop_
_entity.id
_entity.type
_entity.pdbx_description
1 polymer ?
#
loop_
_entity_poly.entity_id
_entity_poly.type
_entity_poly.pdbx_seq_one_letter_code
_entity_poly.pdbx_strand_id
1 'polypeptide(L)'
;MWCFYSSYSGVCIGIDMEKAEKYLSRVMNGVYLGVQQLEVQYKDIVNKPDFFHKIDMINYTRYQLSTKAKEWEHEKEVRLLLTDPLVGTIPSEYSESAKKEDGSVDYEDVRFYPVIGRECFCELYLGVNVEKDKQDEILKVARWLNPEMKIYKMTIDPNQFRLNAGFIEN
;
A
#
# COMPACT_ATOMS: atom_id res chain seq x y z
N MET A 1 0.81 -12.53 1.04
CA MET A 1 0.54 -11.99 -0.31
C MET A 1 1.15 -12.89 -1.41
N TRP A 2 2.14 -13.76 -1.14
CA TRP A 2 3.16 -14.09 -2.16
C TRP A 2 2.98 -15.39 -2.97
N CYS A 3 2.07 -16.27 -2.61
CA CYS A 3 1.94 -17.60 -3.22
C CYS A 3 1.10 -17.58 -4.51
N PHE A 4 0.16 -16.64 -4.62
CA PHE A 4 -0.65 -16.39 -5.82
C PHE A 4 0.11 -15.66 -6.94
N TYR A 5 1.33 -15.23 -6.66
CA TYR A 5 2.18 -14.42 -7.54
C TYR A 5 3.34 -15.23 -8.11
N SER A 6 3.22 -16.56 -8.25
CA SER A 6 4.24 -17.37 -8.93
C SER A 6 4.48 -16.93 -10.39
N SER A 7 3.50 -16.26 -11.00
CA SER A 7 3.59 -15.61 -12.32
C SER A 7 4.03 -14.13 -12.27
N TYR A 8 4.27 -13.55 -11.08
CA TYR A 8 4.47 -12.12 -10.91
C TYR A 8 5.79 -11.61 -11.48
N SER A 9 5.65 -10.61 -12.34
CA SER A 9 6.71 -9.91 -13.06
C SER A 9 6.91 -8.46 -12.59
N GLY A 10 6.30 -8.08 -11.45
CA GLY A 10 6.43 -6.76 -10.86
C GLY A 10 7.46 -6.69 -9.74
N VAL A 11 7.33 -5.66 -8.89
CA VAL A 11 8.17 -5.42 -7.71
C VAL A 11 7.35 -5.07 -6.48
N CYS A 12 7.82 -5.48 -5.30
CA CYS A 12 7.33 -4.94 -4.03
C CYS A 12 8.38 -4.01 -3.43
N ILE A 13 7.93 -2.91 -2.82
CA ILE A 13 8.81 -1.91 -2.22
C ILE A 13 8.55 -1.90 -0.71
N GLY A 14 9.61 -2.05 0.08
CA GLY A 14 9.57 -1.86 1.52
C GLY A 14 9.68 -0.38 1.87
N ILE A 15 8.78 0.07 2.73
CA ILE A 15 8.73 1.44 3.23
C ILE A 15 9.16 1.45 4.70
N ASP A 16 10.13 2.28 5.03
CA ASP A 16 10.55 2.61 6.39
C ASP A 16 9.51 3.53 7.02
N MET A 17 8.63 2.95 7.83
CA MET A 17 7.50 3.68 8.41
C MET A 17 7.92 4.75 9.41
N GLU A 18 9.06 4.62 10.10
CA GLU A 18 9.57 5.65 11.02
C GLU A 18 9.95 6.92 10.26
N LYS A 19 10.49 6.76 9.05
CA LYS A 19 10.79 7.90 8.16
C LYS A 19 9.54 8.41 7.47
N ALA A 20 8.72 7.50 6.92
CA ALA A 20 7.51 7.86 6.18
C ALA A 20 6.50 8.60 7.06
N GLU A 21 6.41 8.27 8.35
CA GLU A 21 5.53 8.97 9.28
C GLU A 21 5.79 10.48 9.31
N LYS A 22 7.04 10.95 9.14
CA LYS A 22 7.34 12.40 9.10
C LYS A 22 6.74 13.12 7.90
N TYR A 23 6.51 12.40 6.81
CA TYR A 23 5.89 12.92 5.59
C TYR A 23 4.38 12.80 5.63
N LEU A 24 3.90 11.71 6.22
CA LEU A 24 2.49 11.38 6.23
C LEU A 24 1.74 11.96 7.45
N SER A 25 2.46 12.37 8.49
CA SER A 25 1.91 13.06 9.66
C SER A 25 2.03 14.57 9.55
N ARG A 26 1.13 15.28 10.22
CA ARG A 26 1.08 16.74 10.23
C ARG A 26 0.80 17.26 11.62
N VAL A 27 1.24 18.47 11.90
CA VAL A 27 0.79 19.23 13.08
C VAL A 27 -0.11 20.37 12.60
N MET A 28 -1.36 20.37 13.05
CA MET A 28 -2.33 21.43 12.75
C MET A 28 -2.82 22.03 14.07
N ASN A 29 -2.60 23.34 14.25
CA ASN A 29 -2.98 24.07 15.48
C ASN A 29 -2.46 23.40 16.78
N GLY A 30 -1.24 22.82 16.75
CA GLY A 30 -0.65 22.10 17.87
C GLY A 30 -1.16 20.66 18.07
N VAL A 31 -2.09 20.18 17.24
CA VAL A 31 -2.57 18.80 17.22
C VAL A 31 -1.75 18.00 16.22
N TYR A 32 -1.16 16.90 16.68
CA TYR A 32 -0.50 15.92 15.82
C TYR A 32 -1.54 15.00 15.18
N LEU A 33 -1.63 15.05 13.85
CA LEU A 33 -2.45 14.19 13.01
C LEU A 33 -1.51 13.23 12.29
N GLY A 34 -1.24 12.10 12.93
CA GLY A 34 -0.43 11.01 12.38
C GLY A 34 -1.22 10.09 11.46
N VAL A 35 -0.51 9.29 10.68
CA VAL A 35 -1.11 8.15 9.98
C VAL A 35 -1.57 7.13 10.99
N GLN A 36 -2.82 6.72 10.89
CA GLN A 36 -3.30 5.61 11.70
C GLN A 36 -2.96 4.30 11.00
N GLN A 37 -2.28 3.41 11.72
CA GLN A 37 -2.00 2.05 11.26
C GLN A 37 -3.12 1.13 11.75
N LEU A 38 -3.76 0.45 10.81
CA LEU A 38 -4.86 -0.46 11.09
C LEU A 38 -4.47 -1.85 10.63
N GLU A 39 -4.20 -2.72 11.60
CA GLU A 39 -4.03 -4.15 11.34
C GLU A 39 -5.37 -4.75 10.92
N VAL A 40 -5.37 -5.45 9.78
CA VAL A 40 -6.58 -6.07 9.25
C VAL A 40 -6.90 -7.34 10.03
N GLN A 41 -8.13 -7.41 10.56
CA GLN A 41 -8.72 -8.57 11.18
C GLN A 41 -9.35 -9.48 10.13
N TYR A 42 -8.84 -10.70 10.03
CA TYR A 42 -9.34 -11.70 9.10
C TYR A 42 -10.45 -12.52 9.75
N LYS A 43 -11.64 -12.50 9.13
CA LYS A 43 -12.85 -13.13 9.69
C LYS A 43 -13.58 -13.94 8.63
N ASP A 44 -14.23 -15.01 9.06
CA ASP A 44 -15.26 -15.68 8.27
C ASP A 44 -16.48 -14.76 8.25
N ILE A 45 -16.62 -13.98 7.19
CA ILE A 45 -17.72 -13.01 7.06
C ILE A 45 -18.98 -13.78 6.67
N VAL A 46 -19.68 -14.30 7.68
CA VAL A 46 -20.93 -15.05 7.47
C VAL A 46 -22.13 -14.12 7.29
N ASN A 47 -22.14 -12.97 8.01
CA ASN A 47 -23.20 -11.97 7.92
C ASN A 47 -22.59 -10.60 7.65
N LYS A 48 -23.03 -9.94 6.57
CA LYS A 48 -22.63 -8.55 6.27
C LYS A 48 -23.15 -7.63 7.39
N PRO A 49 -22.31 -6.72 7.93
CA PRO A 49 -22.80 -5.73 8.88
C PRO A 49 -23.90 -4.90 8.24
N ASP A 50 -25.02 -4.76 8.93
CA ASP A 50 -26.13 -3.96 8.45
C ASP A 50 -25.85 -2.48 8.74
N PHE A 51 -25.72 -1.70 7.67
CA PHE A 51 -25.50 -0.25 7.71
C PHE A 51 -26.63 0.50 8.42
N PHE A 52 -27.86 -0.03 8.39
CA PHE A 52 -29.07 0.64 8.89
C PHE A 52 -29.42 0.25 10.33
N HIS A 53 -28.82 -0.81 10.88
CA HIS A 53 -29.04 -1.20 12.27
C HIS A 53 -28.02 -0.54 13.19
N LYS A 54 -28.47 0.40 14.06
CA LYS A 54 -27.94 0.91 15.36
C LYS A 54 -26.44 0.76 15.71
N ILE A 55 -25.56 0.56 14.75
CA ILE A 55 -24.11 0.58 14.89
C ILE A 55 -23.75 2.05 14.68
N ASP A 56 -23.07 2.62 15.68
CA ASP A 56 -22.43 3.93 15.53
C ASP A 56 -21.66 3.94 14.19
N MET A 57 -21.89 4.93 13.34
CA MET A 57 -21.26 5.07 12.01
C MET A 57 -19.73 4.93 12.10
N ILE A 58 -19.14 5.31 13.23
CA ILE A 58 -17.72 5.14 13.55
C ILE A 58 -17.36 3.65 13.63
N ASN A 59 -18.16 2.85 14.34
CA ASN A 59 -17.95 1.41 14.46
C ASN A 59 -18.16 0.67 13.13
N TYR A 60 -19.15 1.08 12.34
CA TYR A 60 -19.37 0.52 11.00
C TYR A 60 -18.17 0.81 10.08
N THR A 61 -17.75 2.08 10.00
CA THR A 61 -16.60 2.49 9.17
C THR A 61 -15.33 1.77 9.61
N ARG A 62 -15.08 1.69 10.92
CA ARG A 62 -13.94 0.96 11.46
C ARG A 62 -14.00 -0.52 11.13
N TYR A 63 -15.17 -1.16 11.19
CA TYR A 63 -15.32 -2.55 10.76
C TYR A 63 -14.93 -2.73 9.29
N GLN A 64 -15.46 -1.89 8.39
CA GLN A 64 -15.18 -1.99 6.95
C GLN A 64 -13.68 -1.81 6.66
N LEU A 65 -13.06 -0.82 7.31
CA LEU A 65 -11.64 -0.54 7.14
C LEU A 65 -10.73 -1.55 7.83
N SER A 66 -11.16 -2.24 8.88
CA SER A 66 -10.32 -3.17 9.65
C SER A 66 -10.56 -4.63 9.36
N THR A 67 -11.48 -5.01 8.47
CA THR A 67 -11.80 -6.42 8.24
C THR A 67 -11.56 -6.85 6.80
N LYS A 68 -11.18 -8.13 6.64
CA LYS A 68 -11.07 -8.82 5.35
C LYS A 68 -11.48 -10.28 5.53
N ALA A 69 -11.91 -10.92 4.45
CA ALA A 69 -12.32 -12.32 4.49
C ALA A 69 -11.14 -13.24 4.88
N LYS A 70 -11.43 -14.28 5.68
CA LYS A 70 -10.43 -15.21 6.26
C LYS A 70 -9.52 -15.86 5.22
N GLU A 71 -10.04 -16.14 4.03
CA GLU A 71 -9.28 -16.67 2.88
C GLU A 71 -8.04 -15.83 2.52
N TRP A 72 -8.07 -14.53 2.83
CA TRP A 72 -6.98 -13.58 2.57
C TRP A 72 -5.99 -13.41 3.73
N GLU A 73 -6.11 -14.17 4.82
CA GLU A 73 -5.28 -14.01 6.03
C GLU A 73 -3.77 -14.11 5.75
N HIS A 74 -3.40 -14.87 4.73
CA HIS A 74 -2.04 -15.00 4.26
C HIS A 74 -1.44 -13.69 3.70
N GLU A 75 -2.23 -12.63 3.51
CA GLU A 75 -1.75 -11.31 3.08
C GLU A 75 -1.10 -10.50 4.18
N LYS A 76 -1.53 -10.66 5.44
CA LYS A 76 -1.05 -9.87 6.59
C LYS A 76 -1.07 -8.36 6.30
N GLU A 77 -2.20 -7.89 5.80
CA GLU A 77 -2.41 -6.52 5.35
C GLU A 77 -2.42 -5.55 6.54
N VAL A 78 -1.72 -4.43 6.38
CA VAL A 78 -1.83 -3.26 7.24
C VAL A 78 -2.31 -2.10 6.39
N ARG A 79 -3.34 -1.40 6.85
CA ARG A 79 -3.90 -0.23 6.17
C ARG A 79 -3.44 1.04 6.87
N LEU A 80 -3.03 2.01 6.06
CA LEU A 80 -2.69 3.35 6.51
C LEU A 80 -3.89 4.27 6.26
N LEU A 81 -4.36 4.95 7.30
CA LEU A 81 -5.48 5.87 7.21
C LEU A 81 -5.01 7.29 7.50
N LEU A 82 -5.31 8.19 6.55
CA LEU A 82 -5.15 9.63 6.70
C LEU A 82 -6.51 10.24 7.03
N THR A 83 -6.64 10.78 8.23
CA THR A 83 -7.83 11.52 8.64
C THR A 83 -7.71 12.98 8.23
N ASP A 84 -8.77 13.51 7.60
CA ASP A 84 -8.81 14.89 7.11
C ASP A 84 -7.66 15.24 6.14
N PRO A 85 -7.56 14.53 4.99
CA PRO A 85 -6.59 14.91 3.97
C PRO A 85 -6.98 16.27 3.43
N LEU A 86 -6.25 17.32 3.79
CA LEU A 86 -6.47 18.68 3.28
C LEU A 86 -6.45 18.67 1.75
N VAL A 87 -7.65 18.60 1.17
CA VAL A 87 -7.89 18.54 -0.27
C VAL A 87 -7.26 19.77 -0.91
N GLY A 88 -6.35 19.55 -1.88
CA GLY A 88 -5.55 20.60 -2.51
C GLY A 88 -4.11 20.72 -2.01
N THR A 89 -3.74 20.05 -0.92
CA THR A 89 -2.33 19.95 -0.48
C THR A 89 -1.66 18.64 -0.87
N ILE A 90 -2.44 17.59 -1.09
CA ILE A 90 -1.96 16.30 -1.56
C ILE A 90 -2.17 16.25 -3.07
N PRO A 91 -1.14 15.92 -3.86
CA PRO A 91 -1.29 15.70 -5.29
C PRO A 91 -2.40 14.67 -5.57
N SER A 92 -3.25 14.99 -6.54
CA SER A 92 -4.34 14.13 -6.93
C SER A 92 -4.42 14.01 -8.44
N GLU A 93 -4.78 12.84 -8.93
CA GLU A 93 -5.03 12.58 -10.35
C GLU A 93 -6.41 11.94 -10.51
N TYR A 94 -6.97 12.07 -11.70
CA TYR A 94 -8.21 11.42 -12.10
C TYR A 94 -8.16 11.11 -13.59
N SER A 95 -8.92 10.10 -14.01
CA SER A 95 -9.03 9.73 -15.41
C SER A 95 -9.74 10.81 -16.21
N GLU A 96 -9.44 10.96 -17.51
CA GLU A 96 -10.21 11.87 -18.37
C GLU A 96 -11.69 11.45 -18.46
N SER A 97 -11.97 10.15 -18.34
CA SER A 97 -13.34 9.62 -18.26
C SER A 97 -14.09 10.02 -16.99
N ALA A 98 -13.40 10.49 -15.94
CA ALA A 98 -14.03 11.01 -14.74
C ALA A 98 -14.55 12.45 -14.93
N LYS A 99 -14.18 13.14 -16.01
CA LYS A 99 -14.75 14.45 -16.33
C LYS A 99 -16.15 14.29 -16.90
N LYS A 100 -17.12 14.91 -16.24
CA LYS A 100 -18.50 15.00 -16.70
C LYS A 100 -18.65 16.16 -17.68
N GLU A 101 -19.72 16.15 -18.48
CA GLU A 101 -20.00 17.18 -19.50
C GLU A 101 -20.13 18.60 -18.89
N ASP A 102 -20.56 18.69 -17.63
CA ASP A 102 -20.70 19.94 -16.88
C ASP A 102 -19.37 20.48 -16.31
N GLY A 103 -18.25 19.79 -16.56
CA GLY A 103 -16.92 20.13 -16.05
C GLY A 103 -16.66 19.67 -14.62
N SER A 104 -17.62 19.03 -13.95
CA SER A 104 -17.40 18.38 -12.67
C SER A 104 -16.61 17.07 -12.83
N VAL A 105 -15.97 16.62 -11.75
CA VAL A 105 -15.18 15.39 -11.73
C VAL A 105 -15.90 14.36 -10.86
N ASP A 106 -15.99 13.13 -11.34
CA ASP A 106 -16.38 12.00 -10.51
C ASP A 106 -15.32 11.74 -9.43
N TYR A 107 -15.66 12.09 -8.20
CA TYR A 107 -14.73 12.02 -7.09
C TYR A 107 -14.41 10.58 -6.67
N GLU A 108 -15.23 9.60 -7.08
CA GLU A 108 -14.93 8.18 -6.86
C GLU A 108 -13.70 7.72 -7.68
N ASP A 109 -13.37 8.46 -8.74
CA ASP A 109 -12.22 8.18 -9.61
C ASP A 109 -10.98 9.01 -9.28
N VAL A 110 -11.09 9.95 -8.35
CA VAL A 110 -9.95 10.73 -7.88
C VAL A 110 -9.04 9.84 -7.03
N ARG A 111 -7.73 9.92 -7.28
CA ARG A 111 -6.69 9.22 -6.54
C ARG A 111 -5.75 10.25 -5.93
N PHE A 112 -5.48 10.10 -4.63
CA PHE A 112 -4.56 10.96 -3.89
C PHE A 112 -3.23 10.24 -3.68
N TYR A 113 -2.13 10.95 -3.88
CA TYR A 113 -0.78 10.41 -3.78
C TYR A 113 0.02 11.20 -2.74
N PRO A 114 0.03 10.76 -1.48
CA PRO A 114 0.92 11.31 -0.47
C PRO A 114 2.37 11.21 -0.94
N VAL A 115 3.09 12.33 -0.89
CA VAL A 115 4.49 12.39 -1.31
C VAL A 115 5.38 12.08 -0.11
N ILE A 116 6.17 11.02 -0.20
CA ILE A 116 7.18 10.65 0.80
C ILE A 116 8.59 10.84 0.22
N GLY A 117 9.56 11.07 1.11
CA GLY A 117 10.95 11.21 0.71
C GLY A 117 11.57 9.88 0.25
N ARG A 118 12.58 9.96 -0.59
CA ARG A 118 13.25 8.78 -1.18
C ARG A 118 13.93 7.89 -0.13
N GLU A 119 14.34 8.47 0.98
CA GLU A 119 14.93 7.78 2.12
C GLU A 119 13.96 6.87 2.87
N CYS A 120 12.65 7.01 2.60
CA CYS A 120 11.61 6.11 3.08
C CYS A 120 11.63 4.76 2.36
N PHE A 121 12.17 4.65 1.14
CA PHE A 121 12.25 3.38 0.42
C PHE A 121 13.48 2.59 0.89
N CYS A 122 13.26 1.55 1.70
CA CYS A 122 14.34 0.82 2.36
C CYS A 122 14.61 -0.56 1.73
N GLU A 123 13.62 -1.15 1.07
CA GLU A 123 13.76 -2.48 0.46
C GLU A 123 13.10 -2.57 -0.91
N LEU A 124 13.63 -3.42 -1.78
CA LEU A 124 13.06 -3.79 -3.06
C LEU A 124 13.04 -5.31 -3.18
N TYR A 125 11.88 -5.85 -3.52
CA TYR A 125 11.68 -7.27 -3.79
C TYR A 125 11.31 -7.43 -5.26
N LEU A 126 12.24 -7.97 -6.04
CA LEU A 126 12.05 -8.29 -7.44
C LEU A 126 11.21 -9.56 -7.57
N GLY A 127 10.13 -9.49 -8.34
CA GLY A 127 9.30 -10.64 -8.66
C GLY A 127 10.08 -11.77 -9.34
N VAL A 128 9.53 -12.99 -9.25
CA VAL A 128 10.14 -14.22 -9.75
C VAL A 128 10.43 -14.11 -11.26
N ASN A 129 9.48 -13.56 -12.03
CA ASN A 129 9.52 -13.54 -13.49
C ASN A 129 9.83 -12.16 -14.09
N VAL A 130 10.50 -11.29 -13.34
CA VAL A 130 11.01 -10.02 -13.92
C VAL A 130 12.10 -10.35 -14.95
N GLU A 131 11.92 -9.91 -16.19
CA GLU A 131 12.89 -10.04 -17.27
C GLU A 131 14.20 -9.34 -16.94
N LYS A 132 15.34 -9.87 -17.42
CA LYS A 132 16.67 -9.36 -17.07
C LYS A 132 16.86 -7.88 -17.43
N ASP A 133 16.44 -7.48 -18.63
CA ASP A 133 16.62 -6.11 -19.09
C ASP A 133 15.84 -5.11 -18.23
N LYS A 134 14.60 -5.46 -17.87
CA LYS A 134 13.76 -4.68 -16.93
C LYS A 134 14.34 -4.69 -15.52
N GLN A 135 14.90 -5.82 -15.09
CA GLN A 135 15.55 -5.92 -13.79
C GLN A 135 16.71 -4.92 -13.69
N ASP A 136 17.55 -4.82 -14.72
CA ASP A 136 18.68 -3.87 -14.72
C ASP A 136 18.21 -2.41 -14.68
N GLU A 137 17.12 -2.06 -15.38
CA GLU A 137 16.50 -0.73 -15.30
C GLU A 137 15.95 -0.43 -13.90
N ILE A 138 15.21 -1.37 -13.31
CA ILE A 138 14.67 -1.24 -11.96
C ILE A 138 15.80 -1.07 -10.95
N LEU A 139 16.87 -1.85 -11.06
CA LEU A 139 18.03 -1.77 -10.16
C LEU A 139 18.72 -0.40 -10.23
N LYS A 140 18.85 0.17 -11.44
CA LYS A 140 19.38 1.53 -11.61
C LYS A 140 18.53 2.56 -10.87
N VAL A 141 17.20 2.48 -11.03
CA VAL A 141 16.26 3.38 -10.35
C VAL A 141 16.30 3.18 -8.84
N ALA A 142 16.33 1.95 -8.35
CA ALA A 142 16.39 1.63 -6.94
C ALA A 142 17.64 2.22 -6.26
N ARG A 143 18.81 2.09 -6.91
CA ARG A 143 20.07 2.65 -6.41
C ARG A 143 20.11 4.18 -6.51
N TRP A 144 19.47 4.77 -7.52
CA TRP A 144 19.30 6.23 -7.61
C TRP A 144 18.36 6.77 -6.52
N LEU A 145 17.28 6.06 -6.22
CA LEU A 145 16.32 6.40 -5.16
C LEU A 145 16.98 6.35 -3.78
N ASN A 146 17.61 5.22 -3.45
CA ASN A 146 18.32 5.04 -2.19
C ASN A 146 19.48 4.06 -2.38
N PRO A 147 20.75 4.53 -2.35
CA PRO A 147 21.92 3.67 -2.49
C PRO A 147 21.97 2.51 -1.49
N GLU A 148 21.45 2.74 -0.27
CA GLU A 148 21.44 1.78 0.83
C GLU A 148 20.22 0.83 0.80
N MET A 149 19.37 0.91 -0.23
CA MET A 149 18.19 0.05 -0.36
C MET A 149 18.61 -1.42 -0.40
N LYS A 150 17.98 -2.25 0.42
CA LYS A 150 18.21 -3.70 0.38
C LYS A 150 17.43 -4.29 -0.78
N ILE A 151 18.09 -5.09 -1.61
CA ILE A 151 17.48 -5.65 -2.81
C ILE A 151 17.41 -7.16 -2.68
N TYR A 152 16.24 -7.72 -2.96
CA TYR A 152 15.96 -9.13 -2.86
C TYR A 152 15.37 -9.64 -4.18
N LYS A 153 15.72 -10.87 -4.56
CA LYS A 153 15.01 -11.63 -5.61
C LYS A 153 14.08 -12.62 -4.94
N MET A 154 12.81 -12.58 -5.32
CA MET A 154 11.84 -13.57 -4.89
C MET A 154 12.06 -14.87 -5.67
N THR A 155 12.01 -15.99 -4.97
CA THR A 155 12.16 -17.35 -5.51
C THR A 155 11.03 -18.23 -5.01
N ILE A 156 10.63 -19.23 -5.79
CA ILE A 156 9.58 -20.17 -5.39
C ILE A 156 10.14 -21.12 -4.33
N ASP A 157 9.44 -21.26 -3.20
CA ASP A 157 9.70 -22.33 -2.25
C ASP A 157 9.01 -23.61 -2.76
N PRO A 158 9.74 -24.65 -3.20
CA PRO A 158 9.11 -25.86 -3.73
C PRO A 158 8.44 -26.71 -2.66
N ASN A 159 8.74 -26.46 -1.37
CA ASN A 159 8.28 -27.28 -0.25
C ASN A 159 7.12 -26.62 0.52
N GLN A 160 6.82 -25.36 0.24
CA GLN A 160 5.77 -24.60 0.91
C GLN A 160 5.09 -23.68 -0.10
N PHE A 161 3.78 -23.48 0.04
CA PHE A 161 3.06 -22.52 -0.81
C PHE A 161 3.42 -21.09 -0.37
N ARG A 162 4.64 -20.62 -0.69
CA ARG A 162 5.20 -19.28 -0.37
C ARG A 162 6.39 -18.96 -1.29
N LEU A 163 6.87 -17.71 -1.24
CA LEU A 163 8.11 -17.28 -1.91
C LEU A 163 9.19 -17.00 -0.86
N ASN A 164 10.44 -17.30 -1.20
CA ASN A 164 11.64 -16.98 -0.41
C ASN A 164 12.33 -15.75 -1.01
N ALA A 165 12.77 -14.83 -0.15
CA ALA A 165 13.56 -13.67 -0.55
C ALA A 165 15.06 -13.97 -0.40
N GLY A 166 15.79 -14.03 -1.52
CA GLY A 166 17.25 -14.10 -1.51
C GLY A 166 17.83 -12.70 -1.61
N PHE A 167 18.71 -12.32 -0.69
CA PHE A 167 19.43 -11.06 -0.75
C PHE A 167 20.35 -11.05 -1.98
N ILE A 168 20.34 -9.95 -2.73
CA ILE A 168 21.23 -9.74 -3.87
C ILE A 168 22.32 -8.77 -3.43
N GLU A 169 23.50 -9.31 -3.13
CA GLU A 169 24.71 -8.49 -3.08
C GLU A 169 25.13 -8.15 -4.51
N ASN A 170 25.26 -6.86 -4.79
CA ASN A 170 25.99 -6.33 -5.94
C ASN A 170 27.06 -5.38 -5.41
#